data_AF-A0A2H9LKC1-F1
#
_entry.id   AF-A0A2H9LKC1-F1
#
_cell.length_a   1.000
_cell.length_b   1.000
_cell.length_c   1.000
_cell.angle_alpha   90.00
_cell.angle_beta   90.00
_cell.angle_gamma   90.00
#
_symmetry.space_group_name_H-M   'P 1'
#
loop_
_entity.id
_entity.type
_entity.pdbx_description
1 polymer ?
#
loop_
_entity_poly.entity_id
_entity_poly.type
_entity_poly.pdbx_seq_one_letter_code
_entity_poly.pdbx_strand_id
1 'polypeptide(L)'
;MFDEAAQEYAGRMKFVKLNMLENPGNQEIASNYGVMSTPTLVFFCNGRPIGQAVGFMSEEDLRRTLGSVLGRYKSCLTQSSDLRSYIV
;
A
#
# COMPACT_ATOMS: atom_id res chain seq x y z
N MET A 1 15.51 1.29 -7.18
CA MET A 1 14.67 0.31 -6.45
C MET A 1 13.17 0.48 -6.71
N PHE A 2 12.46 1.45 -6.10
CA PHE A 2 10.98 1.50 -6.23
C PHE A 2 10.48 1.78 -7.65
N ASP A 3 11.20 2.58 -8.44
CA ASP A 3 10.84 2.86 -9.83
C ASP A 3 11.04 1.63 -10.74
N GLU A 4 12.10 0.86 -10.51
CA GLU A 4 12.36 -0.41 -11.22
C GLU A 4 11.28 -1.43 -10.87
N ALA A 5 10.91 -1.55 -9.58
CA ALA A 5 9.80 -2.40 -9.16
C ALA A 5 8.47 -1.93 -9.79
N ALA A 6 8.22 -0.62 -9.89
CA ALA A 6 7.03 -0.11 -10.54
C ALA A 6 6.95 -0.51 -12.03
N GLN A 7 8.09 -0.56 -12.72
CA GLN A 7 8.17 -1.05 -14.11
C GLN A 7 7.99 -2.57 -14.20
N GLU A 8 8.66 -3.34 -13.35
CA GLU A 8 8.59 -4.82 -13.33
C GLU A 8 7.16 -5.32 -13.04
N TYR A 9 6.45 -4.63 -12.14
CA TYR A 9 5.10 -5.00 -11.72
C TYR A 9 3.99 -4.23 -12.47
N ALA A 10 4.35 -3.53 -13.55
CA ALA A 10 3.39 -2.82 -14.38
C ALA A 10 2.25 -3.75 -14.85
N GLY A 11 1.01 -3.27 -14.76
CA GLY A 11 -0.20 -4.05 -15.08
C GLY A 11 -0.66 -5.02 -13.98
N ARG A 12 0.17 -5.32 -12.98
CA ARG A 12 -0.19 -6.17 -11.83
C ARG A 12 -0.43 -5.36 -10.56
N MET A 13 0.37 -4.33 -10.33
CA MET A 13 0.26 -3.43 -9.18
C MET A 13 0.56 -1.99 -9.61
N LYS A 14 -0.19 -1.04 -9.04
CA LYS A 14 0.07 0.39 -9.22
C LYS A 14 0.91 0.91 -8.06
N PHE A 15 1.96 1.66 -8.39
CA PHE A 15 2.81 2.33 -7.41
C PHE A 15 2.49 3.82 -7.41
N VAL A 16 2.39 4.39 -6.21
CA VAL A 16 2.18 5.82 -6.00
C VAL A 16 3.16 6.26 -4.92
N LYS A 17 3.75 7.43 -5.11
CA LYS A 17 4.65 8.06 -4.13
C LYS A 17 3.97 9.30 -3.57
N LEU A 18 4.09 9.49 -2.27
CA LEU A 18 3.61 10.69 -1.57
C LEU A 18 4.74 11.20 -0.69
N ASN A 19 5.13 12.46 -0.87
CA ASN A 19 6.07 13.10 0.03
C ASN A 19 5.31 13.64 1.25
N MET A 20 5.45 12.95 2.38
CA MET A 20 4.76 13.31 3.63
C MET A 20 5.08 14.74 4.11
N LEU A 21 6.29 15.24 3.85
CA LEU A 21 6.73 16.54 4.35
C LEU A 21 6.45 17.71 3.41
N GLU A 22 5.87 17.45 2.24
CA GLU A 22 5.68 18.46 1.21
C GLU A 22 4.63 19.52 1.60
N ASN A 23 3.54 19.12 2.24
CA ASN A 23 2.49 20.04 2.68
C ASN A 23 1.66 19.43 3.83
N PRO A 24 0.89 20.25 4.58
CA PRO A 24 0.08 19.78 5.71
C PRO A 24 -0.96 18.71 5.34
N GLY A 25 -1.52 18.77 4.12
CA GLY A 25 -2.49 17.76 3.65
C GLY A 25 -1.87 16.38 3.50
N ASN A 26 -0.62 16.29 3.04
CA ASN A 26 0.10 15.01 2.97
C ASN A 26 0.38 14.44 4.36
N GLN A 27 0.64 15.30 5.35
CA GLN A 27 0.82 14.89 6.75
C GLN A 27 -0.49 14.35 7.34
N GLU A 28 -1.62 14.98 7.04
CA GLU A 28 -2.95 14.51 7.43
C GLU A 28 -3.26 13.14 6.79
N ILE A 29 -2.98 12.98 5.49
CA ILE A 29 -3.11 11.69 4.79
C ILE A 29 -2.26 10.61 5.48
N ALA A 30 -0.99 10.91 5.76
CA ALA A 30 -0.10 9.97 6.44
C ALA A 30 -0.63 9.58 7.84
N SER A 31 -1.09 10.55 8.62
CA SER A 31 -1.67 10.34 9.95
C SER A 31 -2.94 9.47 9.90
N ASN A 32 -3.83 9.73 8.94
CA ASN A 32 -5.06 8.95 8.72
C ASN A 32 -4.78 7.47 8.41
N TYR A 33 -3.65 7.17 7.77
CA TYR A 33 -3.20 5.81 7.50
C TYR A 33 -2.24 5.26 8.58
N GLY A 34 -2.01 5.98 9.68
CA GLY A 34 -1.13 5.54 10.77
C GLY A 34 0.36 5.52 10.41
N VAL A 35 0.78 6.28 9.41
CA VAL A 35 2.18 6.38 8.98
C VAL A 35 2.93 7.33 9.92
N MET A 36 3.74 6.75 10.81
CA MET A 36 4.51 7.50 11.82
C MET A 36 5.96 7.78 11.41
N SER A 37 6.49 7.05 10.43
CA SER A 37 7.88 7.16 9.98
C SER A 37 8.02 6.87 8.49
N THR A 38 9.11 7.35 7.90
CA THR A 38 9.45 7.15 6.48
C THR A 38 10.77 6.39 6.34
N PRO A 39 10.94 5.51 5.34
CA PRO A 39 9.94 5.12 4.34
C PRO A 39 8.92 4.13 4.91
N THR A 40 7.65 4.27 4.51
CA THR A 40 6.58 3.31 4.82
C THR A 40 5.81 2.99 3.56
N LEU A 41 5.59 1.70 3.31
CA LEU A 41 4.74 1.21 2.22
C LEU A 41 3.38 0.85 2.78
N VAL A 42 2.31 1.34 2.15
CA VAL A 42 0.94 0.98 2.46
C VAL A 42 0.35 0.26 1.26
N PHE A 43 -0.20 -0.93 1.48
CA PHE A 43 -0.77 -1.74 0.42
C PHE A 43 -2.28 -1.58 0.38
N PHE A 44 -2.81 -1.29 -0.80
CA PHE A 44 -4.24 -1.07 -1.02
C PHE A 44 -4.84 -2.13 -1.91
N CYS A 45 -6.07 -2.53 -1.59
CA CYS A 45 -6.92 -3.37 -2.41
C CYS A 45 -8.31 -2.75 -2.46
N ASN A 46 -8.75 -2.37 -3.67
CA ASN A 46 -10.03 -1.68 -3.90
C ASN A 46 -10.25 -0.45 -2.98
N GLY A 47 -9.20 0.34 -2.76
CA GLY A 47 -9.21 1.52 -1.90
C GLY A 47 -9.12 1.25 -0.40
N ARG A 48 -9.05 -0.03 0.02
CA ARG A 48 -8.89 -0.40 1.43
C ARG A 48 -7.44 -0.76 1.74
N PRO A 49 -6.88 -0.29 2.87
CA PRO A 49 -5.55 -0.71 3.30
C PRO A 49 -5.58 -2.17 3.77
N ILE A 50 -4.68 -3.01 3.24
CA ILE A 50 -4.60 -4.44 3.56
C ILE A 50 -3.30 -4.84 4.29
N GLY A 51 -2.39 -3.89 4.47
CA GLY A 51 -1.15 -4.10 5.19
C GLY A 51 -0.19 -2.93 5.02
N GLN A 52 0.87 -2.94 5.83
CA GLN A 52 1.93 -1.95 5.80
C GLN A 52 3.29 -2.62 5.98
N ALA A 53 4.33 -2.01 5.44
CA ALA A 53 5.72 -2.35 5.73
C ALA A 53 6.47 -1.06 6.09
N VAL A 54 7.00 -1.01 7.30
CA VAL A 54 7.61 0.19 7.90
C VAL A 54 9.12 0.05 7.86
N GLY A 55 9.79 1.13 7.47
CA GLY A 55 11.24 1.23 7.46
C GLY A 55 11.89 0.77 6.15
N PHE A 56 13.21 0.82 6.15
CA PHE A 56 14.01 0.41 5.02
C PHE A 56 14.00 -1.12 4.87
N MET A 57 13.94 -1.61 3.63
CA MET A 57 14.00 -3.04 3.32
C MET A 57 14.95 -3.29 2.15
N SER A 58 15.53 -4.48 2.11
CA SER A 58 16.33 -4.92 0.97
C SER A 58 15.45 -5.13 -0.27
N GLU A 59 16.07 -5.16 -1.46
CA GLU A 59 15.35 -5.44 -2.70
C GLU A 59 14.70 -6.85 -2.69
N GLU A 60 15.36 -7.82 -2.06
CA GLU A 60 14.83 -9.17 -1.89
C GLU A 60 13.58 -9.17 -1.00
N ASP A 61 13.64 -8.48 0.14
CA ASP A 61 12.49 -8.36 1.07
C ASP A 61 11.33 -7.62 0.43
N LEU A 62 11.62 -6.59 -0.38
CA LEU A 62 10.61 -5.89 -1.17
C LEU A 62 9.91 -6.86 -2.12
N ARG A 63 10.66 -7.60 -2.95
CA ARG A 63 10.07 -8.58 -3.90
C ARG A 63 9.24 -9.64 -3.18
N ARG A 64 9.74 -10.17 -2.06
CA ARG A 64 9.02 -11.15 -1.23
C ARG A 64 7.70 -10.57 -0.70
N THR A 65 7.74 -9.33 -0.21
CA THR A 65 6.54 -8.64 0.29
C THR A 65 5.53 -8.39 -0.81
N LEU A 66 5.95 -7.88 -1.97
CA LEU A 66 5.08 -7.64 -3.13
C LEU A 66 4.43 -8.94 -3.63
N GLY A 67 5.19 -10.04 -3.70
CA GLY A 67 4.67 -11.36 -4.05
C GLY A 67 3.59 -11.85 -3.09
N SER A 68 3.83 -11.70 -1.78
CA SER A 68 2.85 -12.06 -0.74
C SER A 68 1.56 -11.24 -0.85
N VAL A 69 1.68 -9.93 -1.05
CA VAL A 69 0.54 -9.02 -1.21
C VAL A 69 -0.29 -9.38 -2.45
N LEU A 70 0.35 -9.69 -3.57
CA LEU A 70 -0.35 -10.12 -4.80
C LEU A 70 -1.10 -11.44 -4.61
N GLY A 71 -0.58 -12.37 -3.80
CA GLY A 71 -1.29 -13.59 -3.43
C GLY A 71 -2.55 -13.31 -2.60
N ARG A 72 -2.44 -12.38 -1.64
CA ARG A 72 -3.54 -11.99 -0.74
C ARG A 72 -4.61 -11.10 -1.40
N TYR A 73 -4.33 -10.49 -2.55
CA TYR A 73 -5.31 -9.67 -3.27
C TYR A 73 -6.63 -10.40 -3.55
N LYS A 74 -6.57 -11.68 -3.93
CA LYS A 74 -7.78 -12.48 -4.21
C LYS A 74 -8.64 -12.69 -2.96
N SER A 75 -8.01 -12.91 -1.79
CA SER A 75 -8.75 -13.07 -0.53
C SER A 75 -9.29 -11.74 0.00
N CYS A 76 -8.61 -10.62 -0.25
CA CYS A 76 -9.14 -9.29 0.05
C CYS A 76 -10.52 -9.07 -0.60
N LEU A 77 -10.67 -9.42 -1.88
CA LEU A 77 -11.92 -9.23 -2.62
C LEU A 77 -13.06 -10.14 -2.13
N THR A 78 -12.75 -11.33 -1.62
CA THR A 78 -13.76 -12.32 -1.23
C THR A 78 -14.12 -12.31 0.25
N GLN A 79 -13.19 -11.88 1.12
CA GLN A 79 -13.35 -11.95 2.58
C GLN A 79 -13.64 -10.59 3.23
N SER A 80 -13.73 -9.52 2.44
CA SER A 80 -14.12 -8.22 2.97
C SER A 80 -15.61 -7.98 2.77
N SER A 81 -16.34 -7.73 3.87
CA SER A 81 -17.72 -7.27 3.79
C SER A 81 -17.75 -5.92 3.07
N ASP A 82 -18.55 -5.79 2.01
CA ASP A 82 -18.72 -4.51 1.35
C ASP A 82 -19.57 -3.58 2.23
N LEU A 83 -18.95 -2.81 3.11
CA LEU A 83 -19.64 -1.88 4.00
C LEU A 83 -20.39 -0.76 3.25
N ARG A 84 -20.20 -0.61 1.92
CA ARG A 84 -21.04 0.29 1.11
C ARG A 84 -22.52 -0.14 1.10
N SER A 85 -22.82 -1.43 1.29
CA SER A 85 -24.19 -1.93 1.40
C SER A 85 -24.82 -1.75 2.78
N TYR A 86 -24.06 -1.28 3.78
CA TYR A 86 -24.51 -1.07 5.16
C TYR A 86 -24.78 0.40 5.50
N ILE A 87 -24.56 1.31 4.57
CA ILE A 87 -24.97 2.71 4.73
C ILE A 87 -26.44 2.79 4.32
N VAL A 88 -27.32 2.84 5.32
CA VAL A 88 -28.77 3.12 5.17
C VAL A 88 -28.99 4.62 4.99
#